data_AF-A0A382NF79-F1
#
_entry.id   AF-A0A382NF79-F1
#
_cell.length_a   1.000
_cell.length_b   1.000
_cell.length_c   1.000
_cell.angle_alpha   90.00
_cell.angle_beta   90.00
_cell.angle_gamma   90.00
#
_symmetry.space_group_name_H-M   'P 1'
#
loop_
_entity.id
_entity.type
_entity.pdbx_description
1 polymer ?
#
loop_
_entity_poly.entity_id
_entity_poly.type
_entity_poly.pdbx_seq_one_letter_code
_entity_poly.pdbx_strand_id
1 'polypeptide(L)'
;MQSMRNRLQSKKLLAWVLSVAGIMFALMVYQLGSPAGLSKVEARQIGLILLDEPRVLDPVSLTQDSGEAFTAVDFEGQWNVLFFGFTHCPDICPTTMATLASAKARAEHEFPQVWLVTVDPQRDTPGQLDLYLKEFDSAFTGITGEILEIKALAKQVYVTVGHMSDVNSTGYN
;
A
#
# COMPACT_ATOMS: atom_id res chain seq x y z
N MET A 1 19.46 64.78 22.07
CA MET A 1 20.03 63.43 21.80
C MET A 1 19.00 62.27 21.86
N GLN A 2 17.79 62.44 22.43
CA GLN A 2 16.76 61.38 22.49
C GLN A 2 16.07 61.06 21.14
N SER A 3 15.85 62.05 20.27
CA SER A 3 15.10 61.81 19.01
C SER A 3 15.87 60.96 17.97
N MET A 4 17.21 61.03 17.95
CA MET A 4 18.05 60.17 17.11
C MET A 4 18.02 58.71 17.58
N ARG A 5 17.95 58.48 18.90
CA ARG A 5 17.88 57.13 19.49
C ARG A 5 16.54 56.43 19.14
N ASN A 6 15.42 57.16 19.19
CA ASN A 6 14.10 56.64 18.81
C ASN A 6 13.96 56.36 17.30
N ARG A 7 14.60 57.17 16.43
CA ARG A 7 14.63 56.90 14.98
C ARG A 7 15.47 55.66 14.63
N LEU A 8 16.56 55.44 15.36
CA LEU A 8 17.39 54.24 15.18
C LEU A 8 16.68 52.98 15.72
N GLN A 9 16.01 53.09 16.87
CA GLN A 9 15.23 51.99 17.46
C GLN A 9 14.01 51.63 16.61
N SER A 10 13.28 52.60 16.06
CA SER A 10 12.13 52.32 15.17
C SER A 10 12.53 51.66 13.85
N LYS A 11 13.67 52.03 13.24
CA LYS A 11 14.20 51.34 12.06
C LYS A 11 14.60 49.89 12.35
N LYS A 12 15.23 49.63 13.51
CA LYS A 12 15.56 48.27 13.96
C LYS A 12 14.30 47.46 14.26
N LEU A 13 13.28 48.08 14.86
CA LEU A 13 11.99 47.44 15.14
C LEU A 13 11.27 47.08 13.83
N LEU A 14 11.23 47.99 12.87
CA LEU A 14 10.62 47.78 11.57
C LEU A 14 11.33 46.67 10.78
N ALA A 15 12.67 46.67 10.78
CA ALA A 15 13.46 45.62 10.16
C ALA A 15 13.18 44.25 10.82
N TRP A 16 13.09 44.21 12.15
CA TRP A 16 12.79 42.98 12.87
C TRP A 16 11.37 42.45 12.56
N VAL A 17 10.36 43.32 12.52
CA VAL A 17 8.98 42.94 12.16
C VAL A 17 8.91 42.41 10.74
N LEU A 18 9.59 43.04 9.77
CA LEU A 18 9.62 42.57 8.38
C LEU A 18 10.32 41.22 8.25
N SER A 19 11.41 40.99 9.00
CA SER A 19 12.08 39.69 9.02
C SER A 19 11.17 38.60 9.60
N VAL A 20 10.48 38.86 10.71
CA VAL A 20 9.54 37.91 11.32
C VAL A 20 8.37 37.63 10.38
N ALA A 21 7.79 38.65 9.76
CA ALA A 21 6.71 38.50 8.79
C ALA A 21 7.15 37.68 7.56
N GLY A 22 8.37 37.91 7.06
CA GLY A 22 8.95 37.12 5.97
C GLY A 22 9.16 35.66 6.35
N ILE A 23 9.66 35.38 7.55
CA ILE A 23 9.81 34.01 8.07
C ILE A 23 8.43 33.33 8.21
N MET A 24 7.44 34.02 8.79
CA MET A 24 6.08 33.50 8.91
C MET A 24 5.45 33.20 7.55
N PHE A 25 5.62 34.09 6.58
CA PHE A 25 5.10 33.89 5.23
C PHE A 25 5.79 32.70 4.54
N ALA A 26 7.11 32.58 4.66
CA ALA A 26 7.86 31.44 4.13
C ALA A 26 7.42 30.12 4.78
N LEU A 27 7.21 30.10 6.10
CA LEU A 27 6.69 28.94 6.81
C LEU A 27 5.26 28.59 6.38
N MET A 28 4.41 29.59 6.14
CA MET A 28 3.05 29.38 5.65
C MET A 28 3.05 28.77 4.24
N VAL A 29 3.88 29.29 3.34
CA VAL A 29 4.08 28.73 1.99
C VAL A 29 4.64 27.30 2.08
N TYR A 30 5.59 27.05 2.99
CA TYR A 30 6.15 25.72 3.22
C TYR A 30 5.09 24.74 3.74
N GLN A 31 4.22 25.15 4.67
CA GLN A 31 3.15 24.28 5.18
C GLN A 31 2.04 24.06 4.16
N LEU A 32 1.68 25.06 3.35
CA LEU A 32 0.70 24.92 2.27
C LEU A 32 1.22 24.05 1.10
N GLY A 33 2.54 24.07 0.86
CA GLY A 33 3.19 23.26 -0.18
C GLY A 33 3.63 21.87 0.27
N SER A 34 3.61 21.59 1.57
CA SER A 34 3.90 20.25 2.10
C SER A 34 2.65 19.38 1.94
N PRO A 35 2.72 18.22 1.26
CA PRO A 35 1.59 17.32 1.20
C PRO A 35 1.20 16.93 2.64
N ALA A 36 -0.08 17.05 2.98
CA ALA A 36 -0.61 16.61 4.26
C ALA A 36 -0.38 15.10 4.38
N GLY A 37 0.68 14.71 5.09
CA GLY A 37 0.91 13.31 5.42
C GLY A 37 -0.16 12.84 6.39
N LEU A 38 -0.76 11.66 6.12
CA LEU A 38 -1.68 11.03 7.06
C LEU A 38 -1.01 10.87 8.43
N SER A 39 -1.64 11.42 9.47
CA SER A 39 -1.25 11.13 10.84
C SER A 39 -1.42 9.64 11.14
N LYS A 40 -0.57 9.04 11.99
CA LYS A 40 -0.72 7.64 12.44
C LYS A 40 -2.12 7.35 13.00
N VAL A 41 -2.76 8.36 13.60
CA VAL A 41 -4.12 8.26 14.12
C VAL A 41 -5.15 8.17 12.99
N GLU A 42 -5.01 9.01 11.97
CA GLU A 42 -5.91 9.02 10.80
C GLU A 42 -5.75 7.74 9.97
N ALA A 43 -4.51 7.26 9.78
CA ALA A 43 -4.21 5.98 9.16
C ALA A 43 -4.95 4.82 9.85
N ARG A 44 -4.90 4.75 11.18
CA ARG A 44 -5.63 3.70 11.93
C ARG A 44 -7.15 3.82 11.80
N GLN A 45 -7.69 5.04 11.70
CA GLN A 45 -9.14 5.25 11.55
C GLN A 45 -9.67 4.73 10.21
N ILE A 46 -8.88 4.80 9.14
CA ILE A 46 -9.23 4.24 7.83
C ILE A 46 -8.85 2.75 7.69
N GLY A 47 -8.43 2.10 8.78
CA GLY A 47 -8.01 0.70 8.78
C GLY A 47 -6.62 0.44 8.20
N LEU A 48 -5.82 1.48 7.94
CA LEU A 48 -4.43 1.33 7.49
C LEU A 48 -3.55 0.96 8.68
N ILE A 49 -2.93 -0.21 8.62
CA ILE A 49 -1.90 -0.64 9.55
C ILE A 49 -0.54 -0.41 8.88
N LEU A 50 0.14 0.67 9.29
CA LEU A 50 1.52 0.91 8.90
C LEU A 50 2.44 0.18 9.87
N LEU A 51 3.34 -0.65 9.34
CA LEU A 51 4.38 -1.30 10.14
C LEU A 51 5.47 -0.27 10.45
N ASP A 52 5.78 -0.08 11.73
CA ASP A 52 6.84 0.84 12.16
C ASP A 52 8.24 0.34 11.77
N GLU A 53 8.42 -0.98 11.75
CA GLU A 53 9.65 -1.64 11.32
C GLU A 53 9.40 -2.44 10.04
N PRO A 54 10.29 -2.31 9.02
CA PRO A 54 10.22 -3.14 7.83
C PRO A 54 10.32 -4.62 8.19
N ARG A 55 9.37 -5.41 7.69
CA ARG A 55 9.43 -6.86 7.82
C ARG A 55 10.18 -7.45 6.64
N VAL A 56 11.20 -8.24 6.92
CA VAL A 56 11.87 -9.07 5.91
C VAL A 56 10.99 -10.28 5.64
N LEU A 57 10.78 -10.59 4.36
CA LEU A 57 10.04 -11.78 3.95
C LEU A 57 11.00 -12.97 3.87
N ASP A 58 10.62 -14.08 4.50
CA ASP A 58 11.25 -15.37 4.32
C ASP A 58 11.00 -15.86 2.88
N PRO A 59 11.98 -16.56 2.25
CA PRO A 59 11.81 -17.10 0.91
C PRO A 59 10.58 -18.00 0.80
N VAL A 60 9.83 -17.83 -0.29
CA VAL A 60 8.71 -18.69 -0.70
C VAL A 60 8.91 -19.12 -2.15
N SER A 61 8.40 -20.29 -2.50
CA SER A 61 8.43 -20.80 -3.87
C SER A 61 7.02 -20.98 -4.39
N LEU A 62 6.61 -20.07 -5.28
CA LEU A 62 5.29 -20.08 -5.91
C LEU A 62 5.45 -20.00 -7.43
N THR A 63 4.33 -19.89 -8.14
CA THR A 63 4.30 -19.82 -9.60
C THR A 63 3.38 -18.67 -10.02
N GLN A 64 3.86 -17.86 -10.96
CA GLN A 64 3.06 -16.81 -11.57
C GLN A 64 2.06 -17.40 -12.57
N ASP A 65 1.03 -16.65 -12.92
CA ASP A 65 0.06 -17.00 -13.96
C ASP A 65 0.68 -17.14 -15.36
N SER A 66 1.81 -16.46 -15.62
CA SER A 66 2.67 -16.65 -16.79
C SER A 66 3.37 -18.03 -16.84
N GLY A 67 3.40 -18.76 -15.72
CA GLY A 67 4.15 -20.00 -15.55
C GLY A 67 5.58 -19.81 -15.05
N GLU A 68 6.04 -18.57 -14.85
CA GLU A 68 7.34 -18.29 -14.27
C GLU A 68 7.38 -18.60 -12.77
N ALA A 69 8.57 -18.93 -12.25
CA ALA A 69 8.75 -19.10 -10.82
C ALA A 69 8.59 -17.75 -10.10
N PHE A 70 7.89 -17.76 -8.97
CA PHE A 70 7.74 -16.58 -8.11
C PHE A 70 8.55 -16.75 -6.81
N THR A 71 9.24 -15.68 -6.42
CA THR A 71 10.05 -15.58 -5.20
C THR A 71 9.86 -14.24 -4.50
N ALA A 72 10.34 -14.10 -3.26
CA ALA A 72 10.27 -12.82 -2.55
C ALA A 72 11.06 -11.67 -3.24
N VAL A 73 12.04 -12.00 -4.10
CA VAL A 73 12.84 -11.03 -4.86
C VAL A 73 11.99 -10.26 -5.86
N ASP A 74 10.91 -10.87 -6.35
CA ASP A 74 9.98 -10.23 -7.30
C ASP A 74 9.26 -9.00 -6.70
N PHE A 75 9.26 -8.85 -5.37
CA PHE A 75 8.72 -7.66 -4.69
C PHE A 75 9.73 -6.52 -4.55
N GLU A 76 11.00 -6.70 -4.90
CA GLU A 76 12.01 -5.67 -4.69
C GLU A 76 11.92 -4.51 -5.69
N GLY A 77 12.36 -3.32 -5.26
CA GLY A 77 12.54 -2.16 -6.14
C GLY A 77 11.27 -1.37 -6.49
N GLN A 78 10.08 -1.82 -6.07
CA GLN A 78 8.81 -1.16 -6.38
C GLN A 78 7.75 -1.38 -5.30
N TRP A 79 6.68 -0.58 -5.36
CA TRP A 79 5.53 -0.79 -4.47
C TRP A 79 4.68 -1.95 -4.98
N ASN A 80 4.23 -2.79 -4.05
CA ASN A 80 3.42 -3.97 -4.33
C ASN A 80 2.11 -3.91 -3.55
N VAL A 81 1.01 -4.28 -4.20
CA VAL A 81 -0.30 -4.49 -3.61
C VAL A 81 -0.63 -5.97 -3.74
N LEU A 82 -0.65 -6.67 -2.61
CA LEU A 82 -1.02 -8.07 -2.55
C LEU A 82 -2.49 -8.17 -2.16
N PHE A 83 -3.27 -8.84 -2.99
CA PHE A 83 -4.65 -9.19 -2.68
C PHE A 83 -4.79 -10.71 -2.63
N PHE A 84 -5.25 -11.23 -1.49
CA PHE A 84 -5.51 -12.66 -1.32
C PHE A 84 -6.96 -12.94 -1.67
N GLY A 85 -7.18 -13.68 -2.76
CA GLY A 85 -8.50 -13.92 -3.34
C GLY A 85 -8.53 -15.22 -4.14
N PHE A 86 -9.57 -15.45 -4.92
CA PHE A 86 -9.67 -16.61 -5.81
C PHE A 86 -10.65 -16.32 -6.95
N THR A 87 -10.53 -17.03 -8.07
CA THR A 87 -11.27 -16.69 -9.31
C THR A 87 -12.77 -16.94 -9.22
N HIS A 88 -13.21 -17.84 -8.32
CA HIS A 88 -14.62 -18.22 -8.15
C HIS A 88 -15.35 -17.43 -7.05
N CYS A 89 -14.76 -16.33 -6.60
CA CYS A 89 -15.28 -15.50 -5.53
C CYS A 89 -16.43 -14.61 -6.07
N PRO A 90 -17.66 -14.76 -5.55
CA PRO A 90 -18.86 -14.28 -6.23
C PRO A 90 -19.07 -12.76 -6.23
N ASP A 91 -18.35 -12.01 -5.39
CA ASP A 91 -18.62 -10.57 -5.22
C ASP A 91 -17.35 -9.76 -4.90
N ILE A 92 -16.75 -9.95 -3.72
CA ILE A 92 -15.71 -9.03 -3.24
C ILE A 92 -14.44 -9.05 -4.12
N CYS A 93 -14.05 -10.21 -4.64
CA CYS A 93 -12.82 -10.34 -5.43
C CYS A 93 -12.91 -9.62 -6.79
N PRO A 94 -13.94 -9.83 -7.64
CA PRO A 94 -14.07 -9.07 -8.88
C PRO A 94 -14.27 -7.57 -8.61
N THR A 95 -14.99 -7.21 -7.54
CA THR A 95 -15.17 -5.80 -7.15
C THR A 95 -13.84 -5.15 -6.75
N THR A 96 -12.99 -5.84 -5.99
CA THR A 96 -11.65 -5.34 -5.62
C THR A 96 -10.73 -5.21 -6.84
N MET A 97 -10.72 -6.19 -7.75
CA MET A 97 -9.90 -6.11 -8.97
C MET A 97 -10.33 -4.94 -9.87
N ALA A 98 -11.63 -4.76 -10.10
CA ALA A 98 -12.15 -3.62 -10.86
C ALA A 98 -11.81 -2.28 -10.19
N THR A 99 -11.84 -2.22 -8.86
CA THR A 99 -11.47 -1.02 -8.09
C THR A 99 -9.99 -0.69 -8.26
N LEU A 100 -9.10 -1.68 -8.20
CA LEU A 100 -7.66 -1.49 -8.42
C LEU A 100 -7.37 -1.05 -9.86
N ALA A 101 -8.02 -1.66 -10.86
CA ALA A 101 -7.87 -1.27 -12.26
C ALA A 101 -8.31 0.18 -12.49
N SER A 102 -9.46 0.56 -11.91
CA SER A 102 -9.94 1.95 -11.93
C SER A 102 -9.02 2.93 -11.21
N ALA A 103 -8.40 2.52 -10.10
CA ALA A 103 -7.43 3.34 -9.38
C ALA A 103 -6.16 3.55 -10.21
N LYS A 104 -5.64 2.48 -10.84
CA LYS A 104 -4.50 2.53 -11.74
C LYS A 104 -4.73 3.44 -12.93
N ALA A 105 -5.90 3.34 -13.57
CA ALA A 105 -6.26 4.18 -14.72
C ALA A 105 -6.31 5.69 -14.38
N ARG A 106 -6.49 6.05 -13.11
CA ARG A 106 -6.53 7.44 -12.61
C ARG A 106 -5.24 7.88 -11.94
N ALA A 107 -4.23 7.02 -11.84
CA ALA A 107 -2.99 7.33 -11.16
C ALA A 107 -2.18 8.35 -11.98
N GLU A 108 -1.77 9.45 -11.33
CA GLU A 108 -0.87 10.45 -11.92
C GLU A 108 0.62 10.07 -11.78
N HIS A 109 0.90 9.09 -10.92
CA HIS A 109 2.23 8.58 -10.59
C HIS A 109 2.29 7.09 -10.91
N GLU A 110 3.49 6.50 -10.79
CA GLU A 110 3.67 5.06 -10.96
C GLU A 110 2.77 4.28 -9.99
N PHE A 111 1.90 3.44 -10.54
CA PHE A 111 0.97 2.63 -9.76
C PHE A 111 1.68 1.36 -9.27
N PRO A 112 1.44 0.91 -8.03
CA PRO A 112 2.02 -0.32 -7.51
C PRO A 112 1.72 -1.54 -8.39
N GLN A 113 2.63 -2.52 -8.40
CA GLN A 113 2.34 -3.82 -8.98
C GLN A 113 1.23 -4.52 -8.19
N VAL A 114 0.24 -5.05 -8.89
CA VAL A 114 -0.91 -5.72 -8.28
C VAL A 114 -0.75 -7.23 -8.44
N TRP A 115 -0.74 -7.91 -7.30
CA TRP A 115 -0.58 -9.35 -7.22
C TRP A 115 -1.85 -9.97 -6.63
N LEU A 116 -2.52 -10.84 -7.39
CA LEU A 116 -3.58 -11.70 -6.88
C LEU A 116 -2.95 -13.01 -6.40
N VAL A 117 -2.83 -13.18 -5.09
CA VAL A 117 -2.40 -14.46 -4.49
C VAL A 117 -3.63 -15.33 -4.30
N THR A 118 -3.72 -16.46 -5.02
CA THR A 118 -4.88 -17.35 -4.86
C THR A 118 -4.90 -17.98 -3.46
N VAL A 119 -6.08 -18.06 -2.85
CA VAL A 119 -6.32 -18.84 -1.63
C VAL A 119 -6.91 -20.23 -1.94
N ASP A 120 -7.07 -20.55 -3.22
CA ASP A 120 -7.71 -21.77 -3.71
C ASP A 120 -6.94 -22.39 -4.90
N PRO A 121 -5.69 -22.81 -4.66
CA PRO A 121 -4.79 -23.30 -5.72
C PRO A 121 -5.26 -24.60 -6.38
N GLN A 122 -6.22 -25.32 -5.79
CA GLN A 122 -6.78 -26.54 -6.40
C GLN A 122 -7.67 -26.23 -7.61
N ARG A 123 -8.30 -25.05 -7.63
CA ARG A 123 -9.19 -24.60 -8.71
C ARG A 123 -8.59 -23.50 -9.55
N ASP A 124 -7.65 -22.73 -9.01
CA ASP A 124 -7.01 -21.59 -9.67
C ASP A 124 -5.63 -21.99 -10.25
N THR A 125 -5.66 -22.58 -11.45
CA THR A 125 -4.43 -22.84 -12.23
C THR A 125 -3.84 -21.54 -12.78
N PRO A 126 -2.54 -21.50 -13.16
CA PRO A 126 -1.93 -20.33 -13.79
C PRO A 126 -2.73 -19.75 -14.95
N GLY A 127 -3.19 -20.61 -15.88
CA GLY A 127 -3.99 -20.17 -17.03
C GLY A 127 -5.36 -19.61 -16.66
N GLN A 128 -6.00 -20.11 -15.59
CA GLN A 128 -7.27 -19.56 -15.12
C GLN A 128 -7.09 -18.19 -14.46
N LEU A 129 -5.99 -18.02 -13.70
CA LEU A 129 -5.65 -16.73 -13.11
C LEU A 129 -5.36 -15.67 -14.17
N ASP A 130 -4.54 -16.02 -15.17
CA ASP A 130 -4.21 -15.12 -16.31
C ASP A 130 -5.48 -14.68 -17.05
N LEU A 131 -6.36 -15.63 -17.39
CA LEU A 131 -7.63 -15.32 -18.04
C LEU A 131 -8.52 -14.42 -17.18
N TYR A 132 -8.63 -14.72 -15.88
CA TYR A 132 -9.44 -13.93 -14.95
C TYR A 132 -8.90 -12.50 -14.80
N LEU A 133 -7.59 -12.31 -14.66
CA LEU A 133 -6.98 -11.01 -14.41
C LEU A 133 -6.98 -10.11 -15.65
N LYS A 134 -6.85 -10.68 -16.85
CA LYS A 134 -6.91 -9.95 -18.12
C LYS A 134 -8.23 -9.23 -18.37
N GLU A 135 -9.32 -9.65 -17.73
CA GLU A 135 -10.61 -8.95 -17.77
C GLU A 135 -10.55 -7.59 -17.03
N PHE A 136 -9.59 -7.39 -16.13
CA PHE A 136 -9.45 -6.17 -15.34
C PHE A 136 -8.29 -5.30 -15.82
N ASP A 137 -7.08 -5.85 -15.88
CA ASP A 137 -5.88 -5.15 -16.33
C ASP A 137 -4.78 -6.16 -16.68
N SER A 138 -4.17 -6.01 -17.86
CA SER A 138 -3.16 -6.96 -18.37
C SER A 138 -1.82 -6.92 -17.63
N ALA A 139 -1.59 -5.96 -16.73
CA ALA A 139 -0.40 -5.88 -15.89
C ALA A 139 -0.64 -6.41 -14.47
N PHE A 140 -1.83 -6.94 -14.17
CA PHE A 140 -2.06 -7.67 -12.93
C PHE A 140 -1.53 -9.08 -13.07
N THR A 141 -0.88 -9.57 -12.02
CA THR A 141 -0.22 -10.88 -12.03
C THR A 141 -0.82 -11.79 -10.96
N GLY A 142 -1.20 -12.99 -11.36
CA GLY A 142 -1.67 -14.04 -10.46
C GLY A 142 -0.51 -14.84 -9.88
N ILE A 143 -0.63 -15.26 -8.62
CA ILE A 143 0.32 -16.17 -7.96
C ILE A 143 -0.46 -17.37 -7.44
N THR A 144 0.00 -18.57 -7.76
CA THR A 144 -0.51 -19.86 -7.27
C THR A 144 0.63 -20.81 -6.92
N GLY A 145 0.32 -22.00 -6.40
CA GLY A 145 1.30 -22.99 -5.98
C GLY A 145 0.78 -23.86 -4.86
N GLU A 146 1.71 -24.45 -4.10
CA GLU A 146 1.35 -25.28 -2.95
C GLU A 146 0.68 -24.45 -1.85
N ILE A 147 -0.41 -24.98 -1.29
CA ILE A 147 -1.20 -24.26 -0.27
C ILE A 147 -0.38 -23.92 0.99
N LEU A 148 0.64 -24.71 1.31
CA LEU A 148 1.54 -24.44 2.44
C LEU A 148 2.42 -23.21 2.19
N GLU A 149 2.93 -23.03 0.96
CA GLU A 149 3.72 -21.86 0.55
C GLU A 149 2.85 -20.59 0.54
N ILE A 150 1.62 -20.70 0.04
CA ILE A 150 0.63 -19.59 0.08
C ILE A 150 0.33 -19.19 1.52
N LYS A 151 0.06 -20.16 2.41
CA LYS A 151 -0.18 -19.91 3.83
C LYS A 151 1.05 -19.32 4.52
N ALA A 152 2.26 -19.74 4.13
CA ALA A 152 3.51 -19.18 4.64
C ALA A 152 3.65 -17.70 4.25
N LEU A 153 3.45 -17.36 2.98
CA LEU A 153 3.46 -15.96 2.52
C LEU A 153 2.39 -15.12 3.23
N ALA A 154 1.15 -15.60 3.27
CA ALA A 154 0.02 -14.91 3.91
C ALA A 154 0.33 -14.57 5.37
N LYS A 155 0.87 -15.53 6.13
CA LYS A 155 1.24 -15.34 7.54
C LYS A 155 2.29 -14.23 7.72
N GLN A 156 3.27 -14.15 6.81
CA GLN A 156 4.31 -13.13 6.87
C GLN A 156 3.73 -11.71 6.70
N VAL A 157 2.67 -11.56 5.90
CA VAL A 157 1.96 -10.28 5.69
C VAL A 157 0.69 -10.14 6.55
N TYR A 158 0.57 -10.94 7.62
CA TYR A 158 -0.55 -10.91 8.58
C TYR A 158 -1.94 -11.22 7.99
N VAL A 159 -1.99 -11.95 6.88
CA VAL A 159 -3.23 -12.46 6.29
C VAL A 159 -3.47 -13.89 6.75
N THR A 160 -4.70 -14.21 7.15
CA THR A 160 -5.10 -15.58 7.51
C THR A 160 -5.78 -16.24 6.32
N VAL A 161 -5.27 -17.39 5.90
CA VAL A 161 -5.85 -18.22 4.84
C VAL A 161 -6.23 -19.57 5.44
N GLY A 162 -7.51 -19.95 5.32
CA GLY A 162 -8.02 -21.20 5.84
C GLY A 162 -9.24 -21.68 5.05
N HIS A 163 -9.42 -23.00 4.99
CA HIS A 163 -10.61 -23.61 4.40
C HIS A 163 -11.58 -23.99 5.52
N MET A 164 -12.89 -23.82 5.30
CA MET A 164 -13.91 -24.12 6.33
C MET A 164 -13.85 -25.60 6.80
N SER A 165 -13.39 -26.51 5.93
CA SER A 165 -13.19 -27.93 6.26
C SER A 165 -12.03 -28.18 7.24
N ASP A 166 -11.09 -27.24 7.35
CA ASP A 166 -9.95 -27.32 8.28
C ASP A 166 -10.35 -26.87 9.70
N VAL A 167 -11.53 -26.24 9.82
CA VAL A 167 -12.10 -25.80 11.10
C VAL A 167 -12.79 -26.98 11.76
N ASN A 168 -12.00 -27.85 12.39
CA ASN A 168 -12.56 -28.82 13.33
C ASN A 168 -13.19 -28.03 14.50
N SER A 169 -14.41 -28.39 14.90
CA SER A 169 -15.30 -27.70 15.84
C SER A 169 -14.81 -27.63 17.30
N THR A 170 -13.50 -27.59 17.55
CA THR A 170 -12.88 -27.62 18.88
C THR A 170 -12.25 -26.30 19.32
N GLY A 171 -12.42 -25.21 18.54
CA GLY A 171 -11.64 -23.97 18.70
C GLY A 171 -12.39 -22.71 19.16
N TYR A 172 -13.70 -22.76 19.39
CA TYR A 172 -14.46 -21.64 19.96
C TYR A 172 -15.16 -22.09 21.25
N ASN A 173 -14.42 -22.10 22.36
CA ASN A 173 -14.96 -22.03 23.71
C ASN A 173 -14.42 -20.76 24.37
#